data_AF-A0A2E7S9D1-F1
#
_entry.id   AF-A0A2E7S9D1-F1
#
_cell.length_a   1.000
_cell.length_b   1.000
_cell.length_c   1.000
_cell.angle_alpha   90.00
_cell.angle_beta   90.00
_cell.angle_gamma   90.00
#
_symmetry.space_group_name_H-M   'P 1'
#
loop_
_entity.id
_entity.type
_entity.pdbx_description
1 polymer ?
#
loop_
_entity_poly.entity_id
_entity_poly.type
_entity_poly.pdbx_seq_one_letter_code
_entity_poly.pdbx_strand_id
1 'polypeptide(L)'
;MSVRKSDWVNNFWKALANQPKLLKDTWNAIKSVMAPGSIDPLTKEMIYIAVSATNSCNYCTNSHTASARAKGMTDEMLMELMAIVGMANKTNALANGFQIEVDEPYRNGGLQ
;
A
#
# COMPACT_ATOMS: atom_id res chain seq x y z
N MET A 1 4.77 27.24 -7.06
CA MET A 1 3.75 26.25 -7.45
C MET A 1 3.57 25.29 -6.28
N SER A 2 2.42 25.27 -5.62
CA SER A 2 2.21 24.35 -4.48
C SER A 2 2.10 22.91 -4.99
N VAL A 3 2.83 22.00 -4.35
CA VAL A 3 2.86 20.57 -4.71
C VAL A 3 1.59 19.84 -4.22
N ARG A 4 0.77 20.49 -3.38
CA ARG A 4 -0.54 20.01 -2.90
C ARG A 4 -1.62 21.07 -3.08
N LYS A 5 -2.85 20.62 -3.36
CA LYS A 5 -4.09 21.42 -3.40
C LYS A 5 -4.82 21.45 -2.05
N SER A 6 -4.10 21.32 -0.94
CA SER A 6 -4.67 21.32 0.42
C SER A 6 -3.62 21.78 1.42
N ASP A 7 -4.02 22.67 2.33
CA ASP A 7 -3.20 23.15 3.45
C ASP A 7 -3.21 22.19 4.64
N TRP A 8 -3.97 21.09 4.55
CA TRP A 8 -4.09 20.11 5.61
C TRP A 8 -2.93 19.10 5.60
N VAL A 9 -2.25 18.99 6.74
CA VAL A 9 -1.16 18.04 7.00
C VAL A 9 -1.64 17.01 8.04
N ASN A 10 -1.57 15.73 7.70
CA ASN A 10 -1.98 14.63 8.59
C ASN A 10 -0.99 14.42 9.76
N ASN A 11 -1.39 13.63 10.74
CA ASN A 11 -0.61 13.45 11.97
C ASN A 11 0.71 12.68 11.75
N PHE A 12 0.78 11.81 10.75
CA PHE A 12 2.02 11.11 10.37
C PHE A 12 3.14 12.10 10.03
N TRP A 13 2.87 13.06 9.15
CA TRP A 13 3.88 14.07 8.79
C TRP A 13 4.22 15.00 9.95
N LYS A 14 3.24 15.36 10.79
CA LYS A 14 3.47 16.15 12.01
C LYS A 14 4.38 15.40 13.00
N ALA A 15 4.21 14.09 13.15
CA ALA A 15 5.06 13.27 14.00
C ALA A 15 6.52 13.25 13.50
N LEU A 16 6.73 13.04 12.19
CA LEU A 16 8.06 13.05 11.58
C LEU A 16 8.73 14.44 11.64
N ALA A 17 7.97 15.52 11.73
CA ALA A 17 8.50 16.88 11.80
C ALA A 17 9.39 17.13 13.03
N ASN A 18 9.29 16.30 14.08
CA ASN A 18 10.22 16.34 15.22
C ASN A 18 11.67 15.99 14.82
N GLN A 19 11.88 15.37 13.65
CA GLN A 19 13.20 15.08 13.10
C GLN A 19 13.25 15.49 11.61
N PRO A 20 13.68 16.74 11.30
CA PRO A 20 13.58 17.30 9.95
C PRO A 20 14.25 16.47 8.84
N LYS A 21 15.39 15.83 9.13
CA LYS A 21 16.07 14.96 8.17
C LYS A 21 15.21 13.74 7.81
N LEU A 22 14.64 13.06 8.82
CA LEU A 22 13.76 11.91 8.60
C LEU A 22 12.50 12.32 7.82
N LEU A 23 11.84 13.41 8.21
CA LEU A 23 10.71 13.95 7.47
C LEU A 23 11.04 14.16 5.99
N LYS A 24 12.15 14.85 5.69
CA LYS A 24 12.55 15.17 4.32
C LYS A 24 12.83 13.90 3.52
N ASP A 25 13.59 12.97 4.09
CA ASP A 25 13.99 11.74 3.40
C ASP A 25 12.77 10.86 3.13
N THR A 26 11.89 10.66 4.12
CA THR A 26 10.65 9.89 3.97
C THR A 26 9.69 10.54 2.96
N TRP A 27 9.52 11.87 3.01
CA TRP A 27 8.68 12.59 2.07
C TRP A 27 9.13 12.40 0.62
N ASN A 28 10.44 12.55 0.37
CA ASN A 28 11.00 12.39 -0.97
C ASN A 28 10.87 10.93 -1.46
N ALA A 29 11.13 9.96 -0.58
CA ALA A 29 10.99 8.54 -0.92
C ALA A 29 9.55 8.18 -1.30
N ILE A 30 8.57 8.56 -0.47
CA ILE A 30 7.15 8.30 -0.76
C ILE A 30 6.72 8.99 -2.06
N LYS A 31 7.14 10.25 -2.28
CA LYS A 31 6.83 10.97 -3.52
C LYS A 31 7.39 10.25 -4.75
N SER A 32 8.61 9.72 -4.67
CA SER A 32 9.24 9.00 -5.77
C SER A 32 8.54 7.66 -6.06
N VAL A 33 8.27 6.86 -5.03
CA VAL A 33 7.65 5.54 -5.19
C VAL A 33 6.20 5.64 -5.68
N MET A 34 5.46 6.62 -5.15
CA MET A 34 4.04 6.83 -5.47
C MET A 34 3.80 7.76 -6.67
N ALA A 35 4.85 8.25 -7.33
CA ALA A 35 4.72 9.02 -8.57
C ALA A 35 4.07 8.19 -9.69
N PRO A 36 3.43 8.82 -10.70
CA PRO A 36 2.95 8.10 -11.88
C PRO A 36 4.06 7.28 -12.56
N GLY A 37 3.69 6.12 -13.10
CA GLY A 37 4.58 5.22 -13.82
C GLY A 37 3.77 4.10 -14.48
N SER A 38 4.38 2.94 -14.69
CA SER A 38 3.70 1.80 -15.33
C SER A 38 2.52 1.21 -14.53
N ILE A 39 2.48 1.47 -13.21
CA ILE A 39 1.32 1.17 -12.35
C ILE A 39 0.60 2.49 -12.08
N ASP A 40 -0.69 2.55 -12.37
CA ASP A 40 -1.48 3.76 -12.22
C ASP A 40 -1.64 4.16 -10.73
N PRO A 41 -1.92 5.44 -10.43
CA PRO A 41 -1.96 5.93 -9.06
C PRO A 41 -3.02 5.30 -8.15
N LEU A 42 -4.15 4.83 -8.69
CA LEU A 42 -5.20 4.18 -7.91
C LEU A 42 -4.74 2.76 -7.53
N THR A 43 -4.21 2.00 -8.48
CA THR A 43 -3.64 0.68 -8.23
C THR A 43 -2.53 0.72 -7.19
N LYS A 44 -1.64 1.72 -7.24
CA LYS A 44 -0.60 1.89 -6.21
C LYS A 44 -1.17 2.08 -4.80
N GLU A 45 -2.26 2.83 -4.64
CA GLU A 45 -2.91 2.98 -3.33
C GLU A 45 -3.59 1.70 -2.88
N MET A 46 -4.25 0.96 -3.78
CA MET A 46 -4.85 -0.34 -3.44
C MET A 46 -3.80 -1.34 -2.93
N ILE A 47 -2.62 -1.38 -3.56
CA ILE A 47 -1.48 -2.17 -3.06
C ILE A 47 -1.07 -1.70 -1.66
N TYR A 48 -0.97 -0.38 -1.44
CA TYR A 48 -0.61 0.17 -0.13
C TYR A 48 -1.64 -0.18 0.95
N ILE A 49 -2.93 -0.14 0.62
CA ILE A 49 -4.03 -0.55 1.50
C ILE A 49 -3.92 -2.04 1.83
N ALA A 50 -3.70 -2.90 0.83
CA ALA A 50 -3.56 -4.34 1.04
C ALA A 50 -2.41 -4.67 2.00
N VAL A 51 -1.24 -4.08 1.79
CA VAL A 51 -0.07 -4.24 2.69
C VAL A 51 -0.38 -3.69 4.09
N SER A 52 -1.03 -2.53 4.17
CA SER A 52 -1.39 -1.91 5.46
C SER A 52 -2.37 -2.74 6.26
N ALA A 53 -3.36 -3.35 5.60
CA ALA A 53 -4.35 -4.21 6.22
C ALA A 53 -3.71 -5.50 6.74
N THR A 54 -2.87 -6.17 5.93
CA THR A 54 -2.11 -7.34 6.37
C THR A 54 -1.18 -7.03 7.54
N ASN A 55 -0.53 -5.86 7.53
CA ASN A 55 0.34 -5.40 8.63
C ASN A 55 -0.43 -4.82 9.83
N SER A 56 -1.77 -4.88 9.82
CA SER A 56 -2.63 -4.37 10.90
C SER A 56 -2.42 -2.89 11.24
N CYS A 57 -1.98 -2.06 10.29
CA CYS A 57 -1.79 -0.63 10.52
C CYS A 57 -3.10 0.15 10.32
N ASN A 58 -3.87 0.36 11.41
CA ASN A 58 -5.14 1.09 11.36
C ASN A 58 -4.99 2.50 10.72
N TYR A 59 -3.98 3.27 11.16
CA TYR A 59 -3.72 4.60 10.62
C TYR A 59 -3.48 4.56 9.10
N CYS A 60 -2.62 3.64 8.65
CA CYS A 60 -2.23 3.51 7.24
C CYS A 60 -3.41 3.07 6.38
N THR A 61 -4.16 2.05 6.82
CA THR A 61 -5.35 1.55 6.11
C THR A 61 -6.34 2.69 5.87
N ASN A 62 -6.63 3.49 6.89
CA ASN A 62 -7.55 4.62 6.75
C ASN A 62 -6.97 5.74 5.87
N SER A 63 -5.72 6.15 6.07
CA SER A 63 -5.14 7.25 5.29
C SER A 63 -4.99 6.92 3.80
N HIS A 64 -4.62 5.68 3.49
CA HIS A 64 -4.48 5.23 2.10
C HIS A 64 -5.84 4.96 1.45
N THR A 65 -6.84 4.49 2.20
CA THR A 65 -8.23 4.40 1.69
C THR A 65 -8.77 5.77 1.30
N ALA A 66 -8.52 6.81 2.11
CA ALA A 66 -8.90 8.18 1.77
C ALA A 66 -8.17 8.68 0.49
N SER A 67 -6.88 8.37 0.36
CA SER A 67 -6.09 8.70 -0.85
C SER A 67 -6.61 7.97 -2.09
N ALA A 68 -6.97 6.70 -1.97
CA ALA A 68 -7.51 5.90 -3.06
C ALA A 68 -8.89 6.39 -3.50
N ARG A 69 -9.78 6.74 -2.56
CA ARG A 69 -11.09 7.35 -2.87
C ARG A 69 -10.95 8.66 -3.64
N ALA A 70 -9.98 9.49 -3.27
CA ALA A 70 -9.65 10.71 -4.02
C ALA A 70 -9.15 10.44 -5.45
N LYS A 71 -8.77 9.20 -5.77
CA LYS A 71 -8.33 8.73 -7.08
C LYS A 71 -9.36 7.83 -7.77
N GLY A 72 -10.59 7.75 -7.26
CA GLY A 72 -11.70 7.05 -7.91
C GLY A 72 -12.03 5.66 -7.35
N MET A 73 -11.43 5.26 -6.22
CA MET A 73 -11.82 4.00 -5.56
C MET A 73 -13.29 4.02 -5.12
N THR A 74 -14.06 3.01 -5.52
CA THR A 74 -15.43 2.80 -5.06
C THR A 74 -15.48 1.89 -3.83
N ASP A 75 -16.64 1.84 -3.16
CA ASP A 75 -16.84 0.90 -2.05
C ASP A 75 -16.84 -0.57 -2.54
N GLU A 76 -17.31 -0.84 -3.77
CA GLU A 76 -17.21 -2.15 -4.40
C GLU A 76 -15.74 -2.57 -4.56
N MET A 77 -14.88 -1.68 -5.06
CA MET A 77 -13.44 -1.94 -5.16
C MET A 77 -12.80 -2.20 -3.79
N LEU A 78 -13.24 -1.51 -2.74
CA LEU A 78 -12.74 -1.74 -1.39
C LEU A 78 -13.14 -3.11 -0.85
N MET A 79 -14.39 -3.51 -1.06
CA MET A 79 -14.88 -4.82 -0.66
C MET A 79 -14.13 -5.94 -1.39
N GLU A 80 -13.94 -5.80 -2.71
CA GLU A 80 -13.17 -6.75 -3.51
C GLU A 80 -11.70 -6.83 -3.06
N LEU A 81 -11.06 -5.67 -2.84
CA LEU A 81 -9.69 -5.60 -2.32
C LEU A 81 -9.56 -6.31 -0.97
N MET A 82 -10.50 -6.10 -0.04
CA MET A 82 -10.47 -6.76 1.27
C MET A 82 -10.74 -8.27 1.17
N ALA A 83 -11.57 -8.72 0.23
CA ALA A 83 -11.74 -10.14 -0.05
C ALA A 83 -10.43 -10.77 -0.57
N ILE A 84 -9.72 -10.09 -1.48
CA ILE A 84 -8.39 -10.52 -1.96
C ILE A 84 -7.39 -10.61 -0.81
N VAL A 85 -7.32 -9.57 0.05
CA VAL A 85 -6.43 -9.55 1.22
C VAL A 85 -6.73 -10.69 2.17
N GLY A 86 -8.01 -10.94 2.48
CA GLY A 86 -8.42 -12.05 3.34
C GLY A 86 -8.03 -13.42 2.77
N MET A 87 -8.27 -13.62 1.46
CA MET A 87 -7.91 -14.86 0.78
C MET A 87 -6.39 -15.06 0.76
N ALA A 88 -5.63 -14.04 0.37
CA ALA A 88 -4.16 -14.10 0.32
C ALA A 88 -3.57 -14.45 1.69
N ASN A 89 -4.03 -13.80 2.77
CA ASN A 89 -3.55 -14.12 4.12
C ASN A 89 -3.89 -15.56 4.53
N LYS A 90 -5.09 -16.05 4.20
CA LYS A 90 -5.49 -17.44 4.45
C LYS A 90 -4.59 -18.43 3.70
N THR A 91 -4.41 -18.25 2.40
CA THR A 91 -3.63 -19.18 1.57
C THR A 91 -2.14 -19.12 1.92
N ASN A 92 -1.60 -17.94 2.24
CA ASN A 92 -0.23 -17.80 2.72
C ASN A 92 0.00 -18.59 4.01
N ALA A 93 -0.94 -18.50 4.97
CA ALA A 93 -0.86 -19.25 6.22
C ALA A 93 -0.89 -20.77 5.98
N LEU A 94 -1.74 -21.25 5.06
CA LEU A 94 -1.80 -22.67 4.71
C LEU A 94 -0.53 -23.16 4.01
N ALA A 95 -0.05 -22.44 3.01
CA ALA A 95 1.17 -22.80 2.27
C ALA A 95 2.40 -22.84 3.18
N ASN A 96 2.56 -21.81 4.02
CA ASN A 96 3.63 -21.78 5.01
C ASN A 96 3.44 -22.86 6.07
N GLY A 97 2.24 -23.05 6.60
CA GLY A 97 1.97 -24.05 7.63
C GLY A 97 2.26 -25.48 7.18
N PHE A 98 1.95 -25.81 5.92
CA PHE A 98 2.23 -27.11 5.33
C PHE A 98 3.62 -27.24 4.69
N GLN A 99 4.42 -26.18 4.70
CA GLN A 99 5.77 -26.14 4.09
C GLN A 99 5.75 -26.62 2.62
N ILE A 100 4.78 -26.12 1.84
CA ILE A 100 4.63 -26.50 0.43
C ILE A 100 5.85 -25.99 -0.36
N GLU A 101 6.49 -26.87 -1.13
CA GLU A 101 7.59 -26.48 -2.02
C GLU A 101 7.10 -25.65 -3.20
N VAL A 102 7.96 -24.75 -3.69
CA VAL A 102 7.65 -23.98 -4.90
C VAL A 102 7.78 -24.89 -6.13
N ASP A 103 6.69 -25.04 -6.87
CA ASP A 103 6.65 -25.80 -8.11
C ASP A 103 7.68 -25.25 -9.12
N GLU A 104 8.32 -26.14 -9.88
CA GLU A 104 9.37 -25.78 -10.86
C GLU A 104 8.97 -24.63 -11.80
N PRO A 105 7.76 -24.59 -12.39
CA PRO A 105 7.39 -23.48 -13.29
C PRO A 105 7.30 -22.10 -12.63
N TYR A 106 7.24 -22.04 -11.29
CA TYR A 106 7.12 -20.78 -10.53
C TYR A 106 8.42 -20.36 -9.84
N ARG A 107 9.48 -21.17 -9.94
CA ARG A 107 10.80 -20.81 -9.40
C ARG A 107 11.37 -19.58 -10.12
N ASN A 108 12.34 -18.93 -9.50
CA ASN A 108 13.02 -17.74 -10.04
C ASN A 108 12.07 -16.58 -10.42
N GLY A 109 10.93 -16.47 -9.74
CA GLY A 109 9.93 -15.42 -10.00
C GLY A 109 9.03 -15.72 -11.21
N GLY A 110 8.85 -16.99 -11.57
CA GLY A 110 8.03 -17.41 -12.71
C GLY A 110 8.66 -17.14 -14.07
N LEU A 111 9.97 -16.84 -14.09
CA LEU A 111 10.76 -16.78 -15.32
C LEU A 111 11.14 -18.22 -15.69
N GLN A 112 10.56 -18.72 -16.78
CA GLN A 112 10.98 -19.98 -17.40
C GLN A 112 12.31 -19.82 -18.12
#